data_AF-A0A8J8CDW6-F1
#
_entry.id   AF-A0A8J8CDW6-F1
#
_cell.length_a   1.000
_cell.length_b   1.000
_cell.length_c   1.000
_cell.angle_alpha   90.00
_cell.angle_beta   90.00
_cell.angle_gamma   90.00
#
_symmetry.space_group_name_H-M   'P 1'
#
loop_
_entity.id
_entity.type
_entity.pdbx_description
1 polymer ?
#
loop_
_entity_poly.entity_id
_entity_poly.type
_entity_poly.pdbx_seq_one_letter_code
_entity_poly.pdbx_strand_id
1 'polypeptide(L)'
;MTQINFFTSEETPPWLPTTAREARSHAFWAQIVALIEIPAAVVLAIISFYYYFKYSAPGYVLVNPNAASYSTSYLWFAVYLIAVVFVCILEVAFIKLHVTSFIDTGHFSSAEERAIIWGIISILFGILPGIFLIASAVKLRATGVQMPQSAVEHQEQPPSHTTAQQKESQPPAKARQPESQVKSQPFTVPPATGPSRQHADMVKCKKCGASFPAFMHSCPNCNEPKS
;
A
#
# COMPACT_ATOMS: atom_id res chain seq x y z
N MET A 1 28.20 -0.96 14.22
CA MET A 1 27.17 0.10 14.32
C MET A 1 26.34 0.06 13.06
N THR A 2 25.06 -0.24 13.15
CA THR A 2 24.15 -0.18 11.99
C THR A 2 23.90 1.30 11.69
N GLN A 3 24.46 1.81 10.59
CA GLN A 3 24.19 3.18 10.16
C GLN A 3 22.71 3.26 9.79
N ILE A 4 21.90 3.98 10.58
CA ILE A 4 20.50 4.25 10.25
C ILE A 4 20.50 5.28 9.13
N ASN A 5 20.66 4.80 7.89
CA ASN A 5 20.50 5.65 6.72
C ASN A 5 19.03 6.01 6.60
N PHE A 6 18.66 7.24 6.97
CA PHE A 6 17.30 7.75 6.79
C PHE A 6 16.97 8.08 5.33
N PHE A 7 18.00 8.34 4.52
CA PHE A 7 17.84 8.67 3.10
C PHE A 7 17.89 7.42 2.21
N THR A 8 17.17 7.47 1.09
CA THR A 8 17.39 6.54 -0.03
C THR A 8 18.77 6.81 -0.62
N SER A 9 19.56 5.77 -0.88
CA SER A 9 20.86 5.96 -1.57
C SER A 9 20.60 6.39 -3.02
N GLU A 10 21.45 7.27 -3.56
CA GLU A 10 21.42 7.59 -4.99
C GLU A 10 21.88 6.40 -5.85
N GLU A 11 22.70 5.49 -5.28
CA GLU A 11 23.11 4.25 -5.93
C GLU A 11 21.91 3.30 -6.11
N THR A 12 21.48 3.14 -7.36
CA THR A 12 20.43 2.19 -7.74
C THR A 12 21.04 0.83 -8.11
N PRO A 13 20.42 -0.31 -7.72
CA PRO A 13 20.92 -1.63 -8.09
C PRO A 13 21.11 -1.79 -9.60
N PRO A 14 22.16 -2.49 -10.05
CA PRO A 14 22.48 -2.61 -11.48
C PRO A 14 21.41 -3.38 -12.25
N TRP A 15 20.65 -4.26 -11.59
CA TRP A 15 19.60 -5.08 -12.17
C TRP A 15 18.27 -4.35 -12.40
N LEU A 16 18.06 -3.14 -11.85
CA LEU A 16 16.83 -2.37 -12.10
C LEU A 16 16.69 -2.02 -13.59
N PRO A 17 15.51 -2.22 -14.21
CA PRO A 17 15.24 -1.68 -15.54
C PRO A 17 15.27 -0.15 -15.51
N THR A 18 15.54 0.46 -16.66
CA THR A 18 15.66 1.92 -16.81
C THR A 18 14.43 2.68 -16.28
N THR A 19 13.23 2.18 -16.57
CA THR A 19 11.96 2.75 -16.10
C THR A 19 11.80 2.71 -14.57
N ALA A 20 12.24 1.64 -13.90
CA ALA A 20 12.26 1.58 -12.43
C ALA A 20 13.37 2.45 -11.81
N ARG A 21 14.53 2.58 -12.49
CA ARG A 21 15.61 3.49 -12.07
C ARG A 21 15.14 4.95 -12.09
N GLU A 22 14.40 5.36 -13.11
CA GLU A 22 13.72 6.66 -13.18
C GLU A 22 12.63 6.81 -12.10
N ALA A 23 11.82 5.78 -11.86
CA ALA A 23 10.84 5.82 -10.77
C ALA A 23 11.50 6.03 -9.39
N ARG A 24 12.63 5.36 -9.14
CA ARG A 24 13.41 5.53 -7.90
C ARG A 24 14.03 6.92 -7.79
N SER A 25 14.53 7.51 -8.88
CA SER A 25 15.07 8.87 -8.83
C SER A 25 13.97 9.90 -8.53
N HIS A 26 12.76 9.75 -9.08
CA HIS A 26 11.62 10.59 -8.70
C HIS A 26 11.24 10.44 -7.22
N ALA A 27 11.26 9.22 -6.67
CA ALA A 27 11.01 9.00 -5.24
C ALA A 27 12.11 9.63 -4.34
N PHE A 28 13.37 9.59 -4.77
CA PHE A 28 14.47 10.28 -4.10
C PHE A 28 14.31 11.82 -4.13
N TRP A 29 13.90 12.38 -5.28
CA TRP A 29 13.61 13.81 -5.38
C TRP A 29 12.41 14.24 -4.51
N ALA A 30 11.35 13.42 -4.42
CA ALA A 30 10.27 13.65 -3.46
C ALA A 30 10.80 13.73 -2.02
N GLN A 31 11.70 12.81 -1.63
CA GLN A 31 12.32 12.78 -0.30
C GLN A 31 13.17 14.04 -0.03
N ILE A 32 13.92 14.55 -1.02
CA ILE A 32 14.68 15.81 -0.89
C ILE A 32 13.75 17.01 -0.76
N VAL A 33 12.71 17.10 -1.59
CA VAL A 33 11.77 18.22 -1.56
C VAL A 33 11.03 18.28 -0.21
N ALA A 34 10.52 17.14 0.28
CA ALA A 34 9.90 17.06 1.60
C ALA A 34 10.87 17.46 2.73
N LEU A 35 12.16 17.12 2.62
CA LEU A 35 13.18 17.55 3.58
C LEU A 35 13.41 19.07 3.57
N ILE A 36 13.35 19.72 2.40
CA ILE A 36 13.48 21.18 2.26
C ILE A 36 12.21 21.91 2.70
N GLU A 37 11.04 21.27 2.55
CA GLU A 37 9.74 21.81 2.95
C GLU A 37 9.61 21.90 4.48
N ILE A 38 10.20 20.97 5.24
CA ILE A 38 10.22 20.99 6.72
C ILE A 38 10.75 22.32 7.31
N PRO A 39 11.99 22.77 7.05
CA PRO A 39 12.49 24.02 7.61
C PRO A 39 11.74 25.25 7.08
N ALA A 40 11.26 25.22 5.83
CA ALA A 40 10.42 26.30 5.29
C ALA A 40 9.09 26.43 6.06
N ALA A 41 8.40 25.31 6.30
CA ALA A 41 7.17 25.25 7.07
C ALA A 41 7.39 25.67 8.54
N VAL A 42 8.50 25.27 9.17
CA VAL A 42 8.87 25.72 10.53
C VAL A 42 9.06 27.24 10.60
N VAL A 43 9.80 27.83 9.65
CA VAL A 43 10.01 29.30 9.59
C VAL A 43 8.68 30.04 9.38
N LEU A 44 7.84 29.56 8.46
CA LEU A 44 6.51 30.14 8.22
C LEU A 44 5.59 29.99 9.44
N ALA A 45 5.68 28.89 10.20
CA ALA A 45 4.90 28.69 11.42
C ALA A 45 5.31 29.68 12.51
N ILE A 46 6.62 29.90 12.71
CA ILE A 46 7.15 30.90 13.66
C ILE A 46 6.67 32.32 13.30
N ILE A 47 6.74 32.68 12.00
CA ILE A 47 6.24 33.97 11.50
C ILE A 47 4.73 34.09 11.74
N SER A 48 3.97 33.03 11.51
CA SER A 48 2.51 33.00 11.73
C SER A 48 2.14 33.14 13.21
N PHE A 49 2.86 32.48 14.12
CA PHE A 49 2.69 32.69 15.56
C PHE A 49 3.04 34.12 15.99
N TYR A 50 4.11 34.71 15.46
CA TYR A 50 4.44 36.11 15.73
C TYR A 50 3.29 37.06 15.34
N TYR A 51 2.71 36.88 14.15
CA TYR A 51 1.54 37.67 13.74
C TYR A 51 0.30 37.36 14.58
N TYR A 52 0.03 36.10 14.93
CA TYR A 52 -1.04 35.75 15.86
C TYR A 52 -0.93 36.51 17.19
N PHE A 53 0.23 36.47 17.86
CA PHE A 53 0.44 37.18 19.12
C PHE A 53 0.35 38.71 18.96
N LYS A 54 0.84 39.25 17.84
CA LYS A 54 0.74 40.68 17.52
C LYS A 54 -0.71 41.15 17.33
N TYR A 55 -1.53 40.38 16.62
CA TYR A 55 -2.92 40.74 16.30
C TYR A 55 -3.92 40.35 17.39
N SER A 56 -3.58 39.44 18.31
CA SER A 56 -4.39 39.09 19.48
C SER A 56 -4.13 39.98 20.71
N ALA A 57 -3.13 40.86 20.65
CA ALA A 57 -2.81 41.78 21.76
C ALA A 57 -4.01 42.70 22.09
N PRO A 58 -4.43 42.82 23.37
CA PRO A 58 -5.66 43.54 23.74
C PRO A 58 -5.70 44.99 23.23
N GLY A 59 -4.58 45.71 23.33
CA GLY A 59 -4.48 47.09 22.84
C GLY A 59 -4.63 47.23 21.32
N TYR A 60 -4.32 46.17 20.54
CA TYR A 60 -4.47 46.18 19.09
C TYR A 60 -5.91 45.85 18.67
N VAL A 61 -6.56 44.90 19.36
CA VAL A 61 -7.97 44.54 19.09
C VAL A 61 -8.92 45.70 19.41
N LEU A 62 -8.64 46.46 20.47
CA LEU A 62 -9.46 47.64 20.85
C LEU A 62 -9.44 48.77 19.79
N VAL A 63 -8.34 48.94 19.06
CA VAL A 63 -8.23 49.96 18.00
C VAL A 63 -8.61 49.44 16.61
N ASN A 64 -8.69 48.12 16.42
CA ASN A 64 -9.05 47.51 15.16
C ASN A 64 -9.84 46.21 15.40
N PRO A 65 -11.19 46.24 15.39
CA PRO A 65 -12.02 45.07 15.71
C PRO A 65 -11.84 43.91 14.70
N ASN A 66 -11.43 44.21 13.47
CA ASN A 66 -11.14 43.19 12.45
C ASN A 66 -9.83 42.42 12.73
N ALA A 67 -8.99 42.90 13.66
CA ALA A 67 -7.77 42.20 14.09
C ALA A 67 -8.06 40.79 14.64
N ALA A 68 -9.23 40.59 15.26
CA ALA A 68 -9.64 39.30 15.79
C ALA A 68 -9.80 38.24 14.68
N SER A 69 -10.38 38.58 13.52
CA SER A 69 -10.45 37.62 12.40
C SER A 69 -9.05 37.32 11.86
N TYR A 70 -8.19 38.32 11.69
CA TYR A 70 -6.83 38.10 11.18
C TYR A 70 -6.01 37.22 12.13
N SER A 71 -6.06 37.44 13.45
CA SER A 71 -5.33 36.61 14.41
C SER A 71 -5.78 35.15 14.34
N THR A 72 -7.08 34.87 14.26
CA THR A 72 -7.56 33.48 14.10
C THR A 72 -7.05 32.83 12.82
N SER A 73 -7.00 33.56 11.68
CA SER A 73 -6.42 33.04 10.44
C SER A 73 -4.94 32.68 10.58
N TYR A 74 -4.14 33.52 11.24
CA TYR A 74 -2.72 33.23 11.50
C TYR A 74 -2.53 32.01 12.43
N LEU A 75 -3.41 31.82 13.42
CA LEU A 75 -3.36 30.64 14.29
C LEU A 75 -3.69 29.36 13.52
N TRP A 76 -4.77 29.36 12.73
CA TRP A 76 -5.13 28.21 11.87
C TRP A 76 -4.01 27.87 10.88
N PHE A 77 -3.39 28.87 10.27
CA PHE A 77 -2.27 28.66 9.34
C PHE A 77 -1.02 28.14 10.05
N ALA A 78 -0.70 28.60 11.26
CA ALA A 78 0.39 28.06 12.07
C ALA A 78 0.16 26.59 12.45
N VAL A 79 -1.07 26.22 12.84
CA VAL A 79 -1.44 24.83 13.14
C VAL A 79 -1.37 23.95 11.89
N TYR A 80 -1.84 24.44 10.74
CA TYR A 80 -1.70 23.75 9.45
C TYR A 80 -0.22 23.47 9.13
N LEU A 81 0.67 24.45 9.29
CA LEU A 81 2.11 24.27 9.02
C LEU A 81 2.78 23.27 9.97
N ILE A 82 2.34 23.16 11.22
CA ILE A 82 2.80 22.08 12.13
C ILE A 82 2.35 20.70 11.60
N ALA A 83 1.13 20.59 11.08
CA ALA A 83 0.66 19.36 10.46
C ALA A 83 1.44 19.01 9.17
N VAL A 84 1.78 20.01 8.34
CA VAL A 84 2.69 19.83 7.18
C VAL A 84 4.03 19.26 7.62
N VAL A 85 4.68 19.84 8.63
CA VAL A 85 5.97 19.33 9.15
C VAL A 85 5.85 17.86 9.58
N PHE A 86 4.78 17.49 10.29
CA PHE A 86 4.54 16.11 10.70
C PHE A 86 4.35 15.17 9.50
N VAL A 87 3.57 15.58 8.49
CA VAL A 87 3.35 14.79 7.26
C VAL A 87 4.64 14.64 6.45
N CYS A 88 5.44 15.69 6.28
CA CYS A 88 6.72 15.62 5.58
C CYS A 88 7.73 14.69 6.30
N ILE A 89 7.77 14.69 7.64
CA ILE A 89 8.60 13.76 8.41
C ILE A 89 8.16 12.31 8.18
N LEU A 90 6.85 12.04 8.21
CA LEU A 90 6.33 10.72 7.88
C LEU A 90 6.65 10.33 6.44
N GLU A 91 6.41 11.21 5.47
CA GLU A 91 6.71 10.99 4.06
C GLU A 91 8.19 10.61 3.84
N VAL A 92 9.13 11.36 4.42
CA VAL A 92 10.57 11.06 4.33
C VAL A 92 10.90 9.65 4.84
N ALA A 93 10.24 9.18 5.90
CA ALA A 93 10.41 7.82 6.41
C ALA A 93 9.69 6.76 5.54
N PHE A 94 8.46 7.04 5.11
CA PHE A 94 7.63 6.13 4.33
C PHE A 94 8.16 5.91 2.91
N ILE A 95 8.68 6.94 2.24
CA ILE A 95 9.31 6.82 0.92
C ILE A 95 10.42 5.75 0.97
N LYS A 96 11.30 5.83 1.98
CA LYS A 96 12.37 4.85 2.15
C LYS A 96 11.85 3.44 2.43
N LEU A 97 10.97 3.31 3.43
CA LEU A 97 10.50 2.00 3.92
C LEU A 97 9.55 1.29 2.95
N HIS A 98 8.79 2.04 2.16
CA HIS A 98 7.61 1.53 1.46
C HIS A 98 7.56 1.83 -0.04
N VAL A 99 8.29 2.82 -0.55
CA VAL A 99 8.44 3.03 -1.99
C VAL A 99 9.76 2.43 -2.45
N THR A 100 10.89 2.99 -2.01
CA THR A 100 12.20 2.62 -2.57
C THR A 100 12.62 1.21 -2.18
N SER A 101 12.35 0.74 -0.96
CA SER A 101 12.59 -0.67 -0.58
C SER A 101 11.75 -1.69 -1.38
N PHE A 102 10.59 -1.30 -1.92
CA PHE A 102 9.77 -2.20 -2.75
C PHE A 102 10.24 -2.19 -4.22
N ILE A 103 10.68 -1.04 -4.72
CA ILE A 103 11.37 -0.94 -6.02
C ILE A 103 12.66 -1.79 -5.98
N ASP A 104 13.41 -1.73 -4.89
CA ASP A 104 14.67 -2.44 -4.66
C ASP A 104 14.51 -3.95 -4.39
N THR A 105 13.28 -4.45 -4.36
CA THR A 105 12.97 -5.88 -4.27
C THR A 105 12.12 -6.38 -5.44
N GLY A 106 11.93 -5.55 -6.48
CA GLY A 106 11.19 -5.91 -7.70
C GLY A 106 9.66 -5.90 -7.54
N HIS A 107 9.14 -5.51 -6.36
CA HIS A 107 7.71 -5.47 -6.06
C HIS A 107 7.05 -4.19 -6.60
N PHE A 108 7.15 -3.97 -7.92
CA PHE A 108 6.76 -2.70 -8.55
C PHE A 108 5.27 -2.34 -8.38
N SER A 109 4.35 -3.31 -8.41
CA SER A 109 2.92 -3.06 -8.19
C SER A 109 2.64 -2.57 -6.76
N SER A 110 3.31 -3.14 -5.76
CA SER A 110 3.17 -2.71 -4.36
C SER A 110 3.82 -1.34 -4.14
N ALA A 111 4.94 -1.07 -4.79
CA ALA A 111 5.60 0.24 -4.76
C ALA A 111 4.72 1.32 -5.41
N GLU A 112 4.05 1.00 -6.52
CA GLU A 112 3.12 1.89 -7.22
C GLU A 112 1.94 2.29 -6.34
N GLU A 113 1.22 1.31 -5.77
CA GLU A 113 0.09 1.56 -4.88
C GLU A 113 0.48 2.49 -3.72
N ARG A 114 1.62 2.19 -3.08
CA ARG A 114 2.17 2.97 -1.96
C ARG A 114 2.57 4.39 -2.39
N ALA A 115 3.18 4.54 -3.57
CA ALA A 115 3.54 5.85 -4.12
C ALA A 115 2.32 6.69 -4.52
N ILE A 116 1.22 6.08 -5.01
CA ILE A 116 -0.03 6.79 -5.31
C ILE A 116 -0.70 7.26 -4.01
N ILE A 117 -0.85 6.38 -3.02
CA ILE A 117 -1.49 6.72 -1.73
C ILE A 117 -0.73 7.87 -1.06
N TRP A 118 0.59 7.77 -0.95
CA TRP A 118 1.39 8.84 -0.38
C TRP A 118 1.42 10.09 -1.27
N GLY A 119 1.50 9.97 -2.59
CA GLY A 119 1.45 11.13 -3.48
C GLY A 119 0.17 11.96 -3.37
N ILE A 120 -0.99 11.31 -3.18
CA ILE A 120 -2.26 12.01 -2.93
C ILE A 120 -2.27 12.69 -1.57
N ILE A 121 -1.78 12.02 -0.51
CA ILE A 121 -1.66 12.62 0.83
C ILE A 121 -0.73 13.83 0.77
N SER A 122 0.45 13.69 0.18
CA SER A 122 1.44 14.76 0.07
C SER A 122 0.86 15.97 -0.66
N ILE A 123 0.14 15.83 -1.78
CA ILE A 123 -0.50 16.97 -2.47
C ILE A 123 -1.38 17.84 -1.56
N LEU A 124 -2.01 17.28 -0.53
CA LEU A 124 -2.85 18.02 0.42
C LEU A 124 -2.05 18.88 1.41
N PHE A 125 -0.77 18.58 1.63
CA PHE A 125 0.12 19.26 2.59
C PHE A 125 1.29 19.99 1.91
N GLY A 126 1.74 19.52 0.74
CA GLY A 126 2.85 20.02 -0.08
C GLY A 126 2.73 19.50 -1.52
N ILE A 127 2.50 20.41 -2.48
CA ILE A 127 2.21 20.04 -3.88
C ILE A 127 3.40 19.34 -4.56
N LEU A 128 4.61 19.84 -4.34
CA LEU A 128 5.81 19.38 -5.04
C LEU A 128 6.19 17.92 -4.72
N PRO A 129 6.34 17.48 -3.46
CA PRO A 129 6.73 16.09 -3.18
C PRO A 129 5.68 15.09 -3.67
N GLY A 130 4.39 15.43 -3.56
CA GLY A 130 3.29 14.61 -4.08
C GLY A 130 3.31 14.44 -5.60
N ILE A 131 3.63 15.48 -6.38
CA ILE A 131 3.83 15.36 -7.84
C ILE A 131 4.96 14.38 -8.16
N PHE A 132 6.09 14.44 -7.45
CA PHE A 132 7.21 13.52 -7.66
C PHE A 132 6.86 12.06 -7.33
N LEU A 133 6.06 11.81 -6.29
CA LEU A 133 5.55 10.46 -5.99
C LEU A 133 4.59 9.93 -7.04
N ILE A 134 3.68 10.75 -7.56
CA ILE A 134 2.80 10.35 -8.67
C ILE A 134 3.61 10.09 -9.96
N ALA A 135 4.64 10.90 -10.25
CA ALA A 135 5.55 10.65 -11.36
C ALA A 135 6.30 9.32 -11.21
N SER A 136 6.74 8.97 -9.99
CA SER A 136 7.30 7.66 -9.67
C SER A 136 6.31 6.53 -9.97
N ALA A 137 5.07 6.63 -9.52
CA ALA A 137 4.03 5.63 -9.78
C ALA A 137 3.71 5.45 -11.28
N VAL A 138 3.63 6.54 -12.06
CA VAL A 138 3.42 6.47 -13.51
C VAL A 138 4.57 5.74 -14.22
N LYS A 139 5.82 5.93 -13.76
CA LYS A 139 6.98 5.18 -14.27
C LYS A 139 6.94 3.70 -13.88
N LEU A 140 6.51 3.36 -12.65
CA LEU A 140 6.36 1.97 -12.20
C LEU A 140 5.29 1.19 -13.00
N ARG A 141 4.17 1.85 -13.35
CA ARG A 141 3.16 1.27 -14.26
C ARG A 141 3.76 0.84 -15.59
N ALA A 142 4.60 1.70 -16.19
CA ALA A 142 5.27 1.38 -17.44
C ALA A 142 6.20 0.16 -17.32
N THR A 143 6.90 0.02 -16.18
CA THR A 143 7.72 -1.17 -15.88
C THR A 143 6.87 -2.44 -15.76
N GLY A 144 5.73 -2.37 -15.07
CA GLY A 144 4.83 -3.52 -14.86
C GLY A 144 4.23 -4.08 -16.15
N VAL A 145 4.03 -3.24 -17.17
CA VAL A 145 3.59 -3.67 -18.52
C VAL A 145 4.72 -4.34 -19.31
N GLN A 146 5.98 -4.09 -18.97
CA GLN A 146 7.16 -4.53 -19.73
C GLN A 146 7.82 -5.80 -19.18
N MET A 147 7.56 -6.17 -17.92
CA MET A 147 8.02 -7.45 -17.36
C MET A 147 6.95 -8.54 -17.48
N PRO A 148 7.10 -9.54 -18.39
CA PRO A 148 6.45 -10.82 -18.15
C PRO A 148 6.96 -11.41 -16.83
N GLN A 149 6.07 -12.11 -16.13
CA GLN A 149 6.16 -12.50 -14.72
C GLN A 149 7.36 -13.41 -14.35
N SER A 150 8.17 -13.82 -15.33
CA SER A 150 9.30 -14.75 -15.21
C SER A 150 10.61 -14.13 -14.72
N ALA A 151 10.75 -12.80 -14.68
CA ALA A 151 12.02 -12.14 -14.34
C ALA A 151 12.33 -12.09 -12.83
N VAL A 152 11.34 -12.31 -11.96
CA VAL A 152 11.47 -12.16 -10.48
C VAL A 152 11.95 -13.45 -9.80
N GLU A 153 11.82 -14.61 -10.47
CA GLU A 153 12.16 -15.92 -9.89
C GLU A 153 13.64 -16.32 -10.04
N HIS A 154 14.50 -15.43 -10.57
CA HIS A 154 15.92 -15.71 -10.85
C HIS A 154 16.92 -14.91 -10.02
N GLN A 155 16.50 -14.30 -8.90
CA GLN A 155 17.43 -13.67 -7.96
C GLN A 155 17.94 -14.71 -6.95
N GLU A 156 18.76 -15.63 -7.47
CA GLU A 156 19.30 -16.79 -6.77
C GLU A 156 20.30 -16.39 -5.66
N GLN A 157 20.23 -17.10 -4.54
CA GLN A 157 21.01 -16.86 -3.32
C GLN A 157 22.45 -17.39 -3.49
N PRO A 158 23.50 -16.74 -2.93
CA PRO A 158 24.89 -17.16 -3.17
C PRO A 158 25.21 -18.58 -2.67
N PRO A 159 26.19 -19.27 -3.29
CA PRO A 159 26.20 -20.72 -3.38
C PRO A 159 26.67 -21.43 -2.10
N SER A 160 26.03 -22.55 -1.79
CA SER A 160 26.53 -23.55 -0.82
C SER A 160 26.25 -24.96 -1.33
N HIS A 161 27.30 -25.54 -1.90
CA HIS A 161 27.52 -26.91 -2.38
C HIS A 161 26.56 -28.05 -1.96
N THR A 162 26.20 -28.89 -2.96
CA THR A 162 25.88 -30.35 -2.89
C THR A 162 24.70 -30.79 -2.01
N THR A 163 23.63 -31.43 -2.50
CA THR A 163 23.57 -32.64 -3.36
C THR A 163 22.14 -32.84 -3.90
N ALA A 164 21.97 -33.53 -5.03
CA ALA A 164 20.65 -33.84 -5.59
C ALA A 164 19.90 -34.94 -4.82
N GLN A 165 18.58 -34.78 -4.60
CA GLN A 165 17.57 -35.81 -4.93
C GLN A 165 16.11 -35.38 -4.71
N GLN A 166 15.29 -35.66 -5.74
CA GLN A 166 14.02 -36.40 -5.63
C GLN A 166 12.82 -35.82 -4.84
N LYS A 167 11.93 -35.19 -5.62
CA LYS A 167 10.47 -35.40 -5.63
C LYS A 167 9.98 -36.64 -4.86
N GLU A 168 9.31 -36.43 -3.72
CA GLU A 168 8.37 -37.41 -3.15
C GLU A 168 7.23 -36.71 -2.37
N SER A 169 6.10 -37.40 -2.16
CA SER A 169 4.87 -36.84 -1.62
C SER A 169 4.35 -37.65 -0.42
N GLN A 170 3.69 -36.94 0.51
CA GLN A 170 2.62 -37.46 1.39
C GLN A 170 3.03 -38.27 2.68
N PRO A 171 2.09 -38.62 3.61
CA PRO A 171 2.28 -38.34 5.05
C PRO A 171 1.92 -39.51 6.02
N PRO A 172 1.84 -39.25 7.35
CA PRO A 172 0.92 -39.93 8.27
C PRO A 172 0.00 -38.90 9.01
N ALA A 173 -1.31 -39.06 9.20
CA ALA A 173 -2.10 -40.12 9.88
C ALA A 173 -1.91 -40.16 11.42
N LYS A 174 -2.90 -40.37 12.32
CA LYS A 174 -4.38 -40.40 12.28
C LYS A 174 -4.95 -40.69 13.71
N ALA A 175 -5.88 -39.88 14.26
CA ALA A 175 -6.78 -40.26 15.39
C ALA A 175 -7.91 -39.22 15.53
N ARG A 176 -9.20 -39.49 15.26
CA ARG A 176 -10.27 -40.27 15.95
C ARG A 176 -11.19 -39.42 16.87
N GLN A 177 -12.42 -39.24 16.36
CA GLN A 177 -13.75 -38.92 16.96
C GLN A 177 -14.09 -39.57 18.33
N PRO A 178 -15.27 -39.31 18.96
CA PRO A 178 -16.40 -38.39 18.60
C PRO A 178 -16.93 -37.51 19.77
N GLU A 179 -17.95 -36.65 19.55
CA GLU A 179 -19.28 -36.77 20.20
C GLU A 179 -20.34 -35.87 19.48
N SER A 180 -21.62 -36.20 19.62
CA SER A 180 -22.76 -35.48 19.01
C SER A 180 -23.59 -34.75 20.06
N GLN A 181 -24.23 -33.64 19.67
CA GLN A 181 -25.66 -33.47 20.02
C GLN A 181 -26.41 -32.55 19.06
N VAL A 182 -27.55 -33.05 18.58
CA VAL A 182 -28.54 -32.33 17.78
C VAL A 182 -29.62 -31.81 18.74
N LYS A 183 -30.07 -30.56 18.56
CA LYS A 183 -31.39 -30.15 19.05
C LYS A 183 -32.13 -29.33 17.98
N SER A 184 -33.27 -29.85 17.58
CA SER A 184 -34.17 -29.31 16.55
C SER A 184 -35.26 -28.44 17.17
N GLN A 185 -35.81 -27.49 16.38
CA GLN A 185 -37.17 -26.94 16.47
C GLN A 185 -37.49 -26.13 15.18
N PRO A 186 -38.76 -25.76 14.88
CA PRO A 186 -39.32 -26.05 13.56
C PRO A 186 -39.66 -24.83 12.68
N PHE A 187 -40.19 -25.14 11.50
CA PHE A 187 -40.31 -24.32 10.30
C PHE A 187 -41.68 -23.60 10.17
N THR A 188 -41.69 -22.32 9.77
CA THR A 188 -42.84 -21.64 9.13
C THR A 188 -42.34 -20.46 8.27
N VAL A 189 -43.03 -20.17 7.14
CA VAL A 189 -42.53 -19.44 5.95
C VAL A 189 -43.72 -18.85 5.16
N PRO A 190 -43.58 -17.81 4.27
CA PRO A 190 -42.57 -16.75 4.11
C PRO A 190 -43.24 -15.42 4.61
N PRO A 191 -43.41 -14.27 3.88
CA PRO A 191 -42.74 -13.64 2.71
C PRO A 191 -41.47 -12.86 3.12
N ALA A 192 -40.84 -11.98 2.31
CA ALA A 192 -40.28 -12.11 0.95
C ALA A 192 -39.57 -10.78 0.56
N THR A 193 -38.22 -10.75 0.49
CA THR A 193 -37.42 -9.76 -0.31
C THR A 193 -35.93 -10.16 -0.41
N GLY A 194 -35.58 -11.07 -1.34
CA GLY A 194 -34.23 -11.35 -1.87
C GLY A 194 -33.07 -11.67 -0.88
N PRO A 195 -31.83 -11.92 -1.39
CA PRO A 195 -31.44 -12.43 -2.70
C PRO A 195 -31.14 -13.94 -2.63
N SER A 196 -31.59 -14.73 -3.61
CA SER A 196 -31.36 -16.18 -3.62
C SER A 196 -29.91 -16.51 -3.99
N ARG A 197 -29.14 -17.04 -3.01
CA ARG A 197 -27.88 -17.74 -3.27
C ARG A 197 -28.16 -18.86 -4.30
N GLN A 198 -27.53 -18.79 -5.47
CA GLN A 198 -27.57 -19.88 -6.43
C GLN A 198 -26.85 -21.10 -5.83
N HIS A 199 -27.61 -22.07 -5.34
CA HIS A 199 -27.09 -23.43 -5.17
C HIS A 199 -26.73 -23.93 -6.57
N ALA A 200 -25.43 -24.03 -6.86
CA ALA A 200 -24.98 -24.58 -8.13
C ALA A 200 -25.44 -26.04 -8.24
N ASP A 201 -26.17 -26.38 -9.29
CA ASP A 201 -26.59 -27.76 -9.55
C ASP A 201 -25.36 -28.68 -9.57
N MET A 202 -25.44 -29.79 -8.84
CA MET A 202 -24.34 -30.73 -8.67
C MET A 202 -24.56 -31.95 -9.57
N VAL A 203 -23.60 -32.22 -10.45
CA VAL A 203 -23.60 -33.40 -11.32
C VAL A 203 -22.63 -34.43 -10.75
N LYS A 204 -23.05 -35.70 -10.68
CA LYS A 204 -22.17 -36.81 -10.27
C LYS A 204 -21.42 -37.36 -11.48
N CYS A 205 -20.11 -37.51 -11.36
CA CYS A 205 -19.30 -38.24 -12.33
C CYS A 205 -19.71 -39.72 -12.37
N LYS A 206 -19.96 -40.28 -13.56
CA LYS A 206 -20.31 -41.72 -13.72
C LYS A 206 -19.18 -42.67 -13.29
N LYS A 207 -17.91 -42.25 -13.41
CA LYS A 207 -16.73 -43.12 -13.19
C LYS A 207 -16.16 -43.07 -11.78
N CYS A 208 -16.14 -41.90 -11.13
CA CYS A 208 -15.63 -41.75 -9.77
C CYS A 208 -16.69 -41.39 -8.73
N GLY A 209 -17.96 -41.23 -9.12
CA GLY A 209 -19.09 -40.93 -8.22
C GLY A 209 -19.09 -39.53 -7.60
N ALA A 210 -18.00 -38.77 -7.73
CA ALA A 210 -17.85 -37.44 -7.14
C ALA A 210 -18.88 -36.46 -7.72
N SER A 211 -19.58 -35.75 -6.83
CA SER A 211 -20.46 -34.63 -7.17
C SER A 211 -19.65 -33.34 -7.34
N PHE A 212 -19.78 -32.68 -8.49
CA PHE A 212 -19.12 -31.41 -8.77
C PHE A 212 -20.09 -30.43 -9.46
N PRO A 213 -19.82 -29.11 -9.45
CA PRO A 213 -20.75 -28.12 -9.99
C PRO A 213 -20.95 -28.26 -11.50
N ALA A 214 -22.19 -28.10 -11.96
CA ALA A 214 -22.59 -28.28 -13.35
C ALA A 214 -21.87 -27.37 -14.37
N PHE A 215 -21.24 -26.28 -13.91
CA PHE A 215 -20.47 -25.36 -14.75
C PHE A 215 -19.06 -25.87 -15.11
N MET A 216 -18.55 -26.92 -14.46
CA MET A 216 -17.25 -27.49 -14.84
C MET A 216 -17.40 -28.46 -16.02
N HIS A 217 -16.55 -28.32 -17.03
CA HIS A 217 -16.60 -29.14 -18.25
C HIS A 217 -16.03 -30.56 -18.06
N SER A 218 -15.14 -30.75 -17.08
CA SER A 218 -14.51 -32.03 -16.74
C SER A 218 -14.52 -32.27 -15.24
N CYS A 219 -14.59 -33.53 -14.82
CA CYS A 219 -14.58 -33.88 -13.40
C CYS A 219 -13.20 -33.64 -12.76
N PRO A 220 -13.07 -32.83 -11.68
CA PRO A 220 -11.77 -32.49 -11.10
C PRO A 220 -11.02 -33.67 -10.47
N ASN A 221 -11.69 -34.81 -10.23
CA ASN A 221 -11.10 -35.99 -9.59
C ASN A 221 -10.59 -37.05 -10.60
N CYS A 222 -11.00 -36.98 -11.86
CA CYS A 222 -10.61 -37.99 -12.86
C CYS A 222 -10.43 -37.44 -14.30
N ASN A 223 -10.55 -36.13 -14.49
CA ASN A 223 -10.47 -35.40 -15.77
C ASN A 223 -11.39 -35.90 -16.90
N GLU A 224 -12.39 -36.72 -16.58
CA GLU A 224 -13.34 -37.21 -17.56
C GLU A 224 -14.33 -36.09 -17.96
N PRO A 225 -14.63 -35.90 -19.26
CA PRO A 225 -15.59 -34.89 -19.71
C PRO A 225 -17.00 -35.20 -19.21
N LYS A 226 -17.79 -34.14 -19.01
CA LYS A 226 -19.20 -34.23 -18.63
C LYS A 226 -20.01 -35.00 -19.68
N SER A 227 -20.85 -35.95 -19.23
CA SER A 227 -21.75 -36.80 -20.04
C SER A 227 -23.12 -36.97 -19.39
#